data_AF-H2ZV93-F1
#
_entry.id   AF-H2ZV93-F1
#
_cell.length_a   1.000
_cell.length_b   1.000
_cell.length_c   1.000
_cell.angle_alpha   90.00
_cell.angle_beta   90.00
_cell.angle_gamma   90.00
#
_symmetry.space_group_name_H-M   'P 1'
#
loop_
_entity.id
_entity.type
_entity.pdbx_description
1 polymer ?
#
loop_
_entity_poly.entity_id
_entity_poly.type
_entity_poly.pdbx_seq_one_letter_code
_entity_poly.pdbx_strand_id
1 'polypeptide(L)'
;FGMEDLISKAKLAEQSERYEDMAAAMKQVTEEGDELSNEERNLLSVAYKNVVGARRSAWRVVSSIEQKADEDEKKQKMVTAYRELVEKELKDICLEVLIIHFRLYPSAYRLQNSNKM
;
A
#
# COMPACT_ATOMS: atom_id res chain seq x y z
N PHE A 1 14.28 11.03 -12.84
CA PHE A 1 13.53 10.43 -13.97
C PHE A 1 12.43 11.40 -14.31
N GLY A 2 12.11 11.58 -15.59
CA GLY A 2 10.92 12.35 -15.95
C GLY A 2 9.65 11.59 -15.56
N MET A 3 8.51 12.28 -15.52
CA MET A 3 7.22 11.65 -15.21
C MET A 3 6.89 10.48 -16.17
N GLU A 4 7.20 10.63 -17.47
CA GLU A 4 7.03 9.57 -18.46
C GLU A 4 7.92 8.34 -18.21
N ASP A 5 9.14 8.55 -17.69
CA ASP A 5 10.05 7.47 -17.31
C ASP A 5 9.49 6.69 -16.12
N LEU A 6 8.91 7.40 -15.14
CA LEU A 6 8.30 6.78 -13.96
C LEU A 6 7.08 5.94 -14.33
N ILE A 7 6.22 6.44 -15.23
CA ILE A 7 5.07 5.69 -15.76
C ILE A 7 5.56 4.45 -16.53
N SER A 8 6.58 4.59 -17.37
CA SER A 8 7.17 3.47 -18.10
C SER A 8 7.75 2.41 -17.16
N LYS A 9 8.45 2.85 -16.10
CA LYS A 9 8.94 1.96 -15.04
C LYS A 9 7.80 1.25 -14.31
N ALA A 10 6.70 1.94 -14.00
CA ALA A 10 5.53 1.33 -13.36
C ALA A 10 4.91 0.24 -14.25
N LYS A 11 4.79 0.47 -15.56
CA LYS A 11 4.28 -0.54 -16.52
C LYS A 11 5.20 -1.76 -16.63
N LEU A 12 6.52 -1.57 -16.61
CA LEU A 12 7.48 -2.68 -16.57
C LEU A 12 7.40 -3.47 -15.26
N ALA A 13 7.21 -2.77 -14.15
CA ALA A 13 7.02 -3.38 -12.84
C ALA A 13 5.69 -4.19 -12.78
N GLU A 14 4.62 -3.69 -13.39
CA GLU A 14 3.35 -4.42 -13.54
C GLU A 14 3.54 -5.72 -14.33
N GLN A 15 4.20 -5.66 -15.49
CA GLN A 15 4.46 -6.83 -16.33
C GLN A 15 5.35 -7.88 -15.68
N SER A 16 6.16 -7.48 -14.69
CA SER A 16 7.03 -8.38 -13.93
C SER A 16 6.49 -8.72 -12.54
N GLU A 17 5.25 -8.34 -12.24
CA GLU A 17 4.57 -8.54 -10.95
C GLU A 17 5.34 -7.96 -9.74
N ARG A 18 6.20 -6.97 -9.98
CA ARG A 18 6.95 -6.26 -8.93
C ARG A 18 6.14 -5.08 -8.42
N TYR A 19 5.05 -5.37 -7.73
CA TYR A 19 4.07 -4.36 -7.32
C TYR A 19 4.62 -3.35 -6.30
N GLU A 20 5.62 -3.70 -5.48
CA GLU A 20 6.32 -2.74 -4.61
C GLU A 20 7.10 -1.70 -5.44
N ASP A 21 7.79 -2.13 -6.50
CA ASP A 21 8.51 -1.23 -7.41
C ASP A 21 7.51 -0.34 -8.18
N MET A 22 6.38 -0.92 -8.59
CA MET A 22 5.29 -0.20 -9.25
C MET A 22 4.71 0.87 -8.33
N ALA A 23 4.44 0.54 -7.06
CA ALA A 23 3.91 1.47 -6.07
C ALA A 23 4.90 2.62 -5.80
N ALA A 24 6.19 2.32 -5.67
CA ALA A 24 7.23 3.33 -5.49
C ALA A 24 7.30 4.31 -6.67
N ALA A 25 7.25 3.81 -7.90
CA ALA A 25 7.24 4.65 -9.10
C ALA A 25 5.98 5.53 -9.18
N MET A 26 4.80 4.94 -8.97
CA MET A 26 3.53 5.68 -9.03
C MET A 26 3.38 6.68 -7.88
N LYS A 27 3.91 6.39 -6.70
CA LYS A 27 3.99 7.36 -5.60
C LYS A 27 4.78 8.60 -6.04
N GLN A 28 5.93 8.40 -6.68
CA GLN A 28 6.75 9.50 -7.17
C GLN A 28 6.01 10.33 -8.24
N VAL A 29 5.24 9.69 -9.12
CA VAL A 29 4.34 10.39 -10.06
C VAL A 29 3.35 11.29 -9.31
N THR A 30 2.77 10.81 -8.19
CA THR A 30 1.85 11.63 -7.37
C THR A 30 2.51 12.77 -6.60
N GLU A 31 3.85 12.74 -6.44
CA GLU A 31 4.61 13.78 -5.75
C GLU A 31 5.09 14.87 -6.72
N GLU A 32 5.29 14.52 -8.00
CA GLU A 32 5.77 15.42 -9.06
C GLU A 32 4.63 16.08 -9.86
N GLY A 33 3.44 15.47 -9.93
CA GLY A 33 2.29 15.96 -10.70
C GLY A 33 1.13 16.50 -9.87
N ASP A 34 0.37 17.45 -10.43
CA ASP A 34 -0.80 18.06 -9.79
C ASP A 34 -2.08 17.21 -9.93
N GLU A 35 -2.29 16.59 -11.09
CA GLU A 35 -3.44 15.72 -11.36
C GLU A 35 -3.03 14.47 -12.13
N LEU A 36 -3.59 13.32 -11.72
CA LEU A 36 -3.40 12.06 -12.43
C LEU A 36 -4.44 11.88 -13.54
N SER A 37 -3.99 11.39 -14.70
CA SER A 37 -4.86 10.88 -15.76
C SER A 37 -5.60 9.61 -15.32
N ASN A 38 -6.63 9.21 -16.07
CA ASN A 38 -7.36 7.97 -15.75
C ASN A 38 -6.47 6.73 -15.81
N GLU A 39 -5.50 6.70 -16.73
CA GLU A 39 -4.53 5.61 -16.85
C GLU A 39 -3.59 5.57 -15.64
N GLU A 40 -3.05 6.71 -15.22
CA GLU A 40 -2.19 6.82 -14.04
C GLU A 40 -2.93 6.44 -12.75
N ARG A 41 -4.19 6.87 -12.58
CA ARG A 41 -5.02 6.45 -11.45
C ARG A 41 -5.23 4.94 -11.42
N ASN A 42 -5.42 4.33 -12.59
CA ASN A 42 -5.54 2.87 -12.69
C ASN A 42 -4.23 2.19 -12.28
N LEU A 43 -3.08 2.64 -12.78
CA LEU A 43 -1.77 2.11 -12.41
C LEU A 43 -1.51 2.22 -10.90
N LEU A 44 -1.80 3.38 -10.31
CA LEU A 44 -1.69 3.60 -8.87
C LEU A 44 -2.58 2.62 -8.08
N SER A 45 -3.83 2.45 -8.51
CA SER A 45 -4.79 1.53 -7.90
C SER A 45 -4.33 0.07 -7.99
N VAL A 46 -3.87 -0.37 -9.16
CA VAL A 46 -3.36 -1.73 -9.38
C VAL A 46 -2.15 -1.99 -8.49
N ALA A 47 -1.20 -1.05 -8.40
CA ALA A 47 0.00 -1.19 -7.60
C ALA A 47 -0.34 -1.41 -6.11
N TYR A 48 -1.06 -0.47 -5.50
CA TYR A 48 -1.36 -0.55 -4.06
C TYR A 48 -2.36 -1.65 -3.70
N LYS A 49 -3.32 -1.98 -4.59
CA LYS A 49 -4.22 -3.13 -4.38
C LYS A 49 -3.42 -4.43 -4.24
N ASN A 50 -2.42 -4.63 -5.08
CA ASN A 50 -1.59 -5.84 -5.03
C ASN A 50 -0.66 -5.85 -3.82
N VAL A 51 0.02 -4.74 -3.53
CA VAL A 51 0.91 -4.63 -2.35
C VAL A 51 0.14 -4.88 -1.04
N VAL A 52 -1.01 -4.21 -0.85
CA VAL A 52 -1.87 -4.43 0.33
C VAL A 52 -2.44 -5.84 0.34
N GLY A 53 -2.85 -6.35 -0.82
CA GLY A 53 -3.39 -7.71 -0.98
C GLY A 53 -2.40 -8.79 -0.54
N ALA A 54 -1.14 -8.68 -0.97
CA ALA A 54 -0.06 -9.58 -0.57
C ALA A 54 0.19 -9.52 0.94
N ARG A 55 0.33 -8.31 1.50
CA ARG A 55 0.58 -8.13 2.94
C ARG A 55 -0.57 -8.64 3.80
N ARG A 56 -1.83 -8.43 3.39
CA ARG A 56 -3.03 -8.98 4.05
C ARG A 56 -3.10 -10.51 3.97
N SER A 57 -2.66 -11.11 2.87
CA SER A 57 -2.56 -12.57 2.74
C SER A 57 -1.51 -13.13 3.67
N ALA A 58 -0.32 -12.51 3.72
CA ALA A 58 0.74 -12.88 4.66
C ALA A 58 0.25 -12.79 6.12
N TRP A 59 -0.41 -11.68 6.49
CA TRP A 59 -0.96 -11.49 7.83
C TRP A 59 -1.95 -12.60 8.21
N ARG A 60 -2.88 -12.97 7.31
CA ARG A 60 -3.84 -14.07 7.55
C ARG A 60 -3.14 -15.41 7.81
N VAL A 61 -2.11 -15.71 7.03
CA VAL A 61 -1.33 -16.95 7.20
C VAL A 61 -0.62 -16.95 8.55
N VAL A 62 0.10 -15.87 8.88
CA VAL A 62 0.86 -15.77 10.14
C VAL A 62 -0.08 -15.82 11.35
N SER A 63 -1.21 -15.10 11.33
CA SER A 63 -2.23 -15.17 12.38
C SER A 63 -2.80 -16.58 12.54
N SER A 64 -2.98 -17.34 11.45
CA SER A 64 -3.42 -18.74 11.54
C SER A 64 -2.35 -19.66 12.14
N ILE A 65 -1.07 -19.39 11.88
CA ILE A 65 0.05 -20.12 12.50
C ILE A 65 0.12 -19.79 14.00
N GLU A 66 -0.05 -18.53 14.38
CA GLU A 66 -0.06 -18.07 15.77
C GLU A 66 -1.15 -18.80 16.58
N GLN A 67 -2.38 -18.85 16.03
CA GLN A 67 -3.51 -19.53 16.68
C GLN A 67 -3.31 -21.04 16.87
N LYS A 68 -2.43 -21.66 16.07
CA LYS A 68 -2.13 -23.10 16.12
C LYS A 68 -0.78 -23.39 16.78
N ALA A 69 -0.10 -22.38 17.31
CA ALA A 69 1.19 -22.59 17.96
C ALA A 69 1.00 -23.35 19.27
N ASP A 70 1.78 -24.42 19.45
CA ASP A 70 1.83 -25.19 20.70
C ASP A 70 2.34 -24.33 21.87
N GLU A 71 2.28 -24.85 23.10
CA GLU A 71 2.70 -24.17 24.34
C GLU A 71 4.22 -23.89 24.46
N ASP A 72 4.98 -24.05 23.37
CA ASP A 72 6.39 -23.63 23.32
C ASP A 72 6.47 -22.09 23.32
N GLU A 73 6.79 -21.54 24.49
CA GLU A 73 6.90 -20.10 24.74
C GLU A 73 7.85 -19.39 23.76
N LYS A 74 8.94 -20.03 23.33
CA LYS A 74 9.90 -19.40 22.39
C LYS A 74 9.29 -19.30 20.99
N LYS A 75 8.61 -20.36 20.55
CA LYS A 75 7.91 -20.39 19.26
C LYS A 75 6.77 -19.38 19.24
N GLN A 76 5.98 -19.29 20.32
CA GLN A 76 4.89 -18.31 20.44
C GLN A 76 5.42 -16.87 20.32
N LYS A 77 6.45 -16.51 21.10
CA LYS A 77 7.06 -15.17 21.02
C LYS A 77 7.55 -14.82 19.61
N MET A 78 8.17 -15.77 18.92
CA MET A 78 8.66 -15.57 17.56
C MET A 78 7.51 -15.32 16.57
N VAL A 79 6.45 -16.12 16.63
CA VAL A 79 5.30 -15.99 15.72
C VAL A 79 4.54 -14.70 15.98
N THR A 80 4.33 -14.32 17.25
CA THR A 80 3.69 -13.06 17.62
C THR A 80 4.49 -11.86 17.13
N ALA A 81 5.80 -11.82 17.37
CA ALA A 81 6.66 -10.74 16.87
C ALA A 81 6.61 -10.61 15.35
N TYR A 82 6.56 -11.74 14.63
CA TYR A 82 6.47 -11.73 13.17
C TYR A 82 5.09 -11.26 12.68
N ARG A 83 3.99 -11.65 13.35
CA ARG A 83 2.64 -11.14 13.06
C ARG A 83 2.57 -9.62 13.22
N GLU A 84 3.13 -9.10 14.30
CA GLU A 84 3.17 -7.65 14.59
C GLU A 84 3.99 -6.88 13.56
N LEU A 85 5.11 -7.45 13.08
CA LEU A 85 5.87 -6.89 11.97
C LEU A 85 5.01 -6.76 10.72
N VAL A 86 4.33 -7.84 10.30
CA VAL A 86 3.47 -7.80 9.11
C VAL A 86 2.30 -6.83 9.28
N GLU A 87 1.73 -6.73 10.49
CA GLU A 87 0.68 -5.78 10.81
C GLU A 87 1.17 -4.33 10.71
N LYS A 88 2.39 -4.05 11.19
CA LYS A 88 3.01 -2.73 11.05
C LYS A 88 3.20 -2.36 9.58
N GLU A 89 3.77 -3.26 8.78
CA GLU A 89 3.96 -3.04 7.34
C GLU A 89 2.62 -2.77 6.63
N LEU A 90 1.57 -3.53 6.97
CA LEU A 90 0.23 -3.31 6.42
C LEU A 90 -0.33 -1.94 6.81
N LYS A 91 -0.16 -1.51 8.06
CA LYS A 91 -0.57 -0.18 8.53
C LYS A 91 0.19 0.92 7.78
N ASP A 92 1.49 0.79 7.64
CA ASP A 92 2.35 1.77 6.97
C ASP A 92 1.94 1.95 5.50
N ILE A 93 1.67 0.85 4.78
CA ILE A 93 1.18 0.90 3.40
C ILE A 93 -0.20 1.58 3.32
N CYS A 94 -1.12 1.25 4.24
CA CYS A 94 -2.45 1.88 4.27
C CYS A 94 -2.37 3.38 4.56
N LEU A 95 -1.49 3.81 5.47
CA LEU A 95 -1.25 5.22 5.77
C LEU A 95 -0.70 5.96 4.54
N GLU A 96 0.22 5.34 3.80
CA GLU A 96 0.75 5.90 2.56
C GLU A 96 -0.35 6.13 1.51
N VAL A 97 -1.23 5.15 1.30
CA VAL A 97 -2.38 5.30 0.38
C VAL A 97 -3.31 6.45 0.80
N LEU A 98 -3.56 6.60 2.11
CA LEU A 98 -4.39 7.69 2.62
C LEU A 98 -3.74 9.06 2.36
N ILE A 99 -2.41 9.17 2.57
CA ILE A 99 -1.66 10.40 2.29
C ILE A 99 -1.76 10.76 0.80
N ILE A 100 -1.58 9.78 -0.09
CA ILE A 100 -1.72 9.99 -1.53
C ILE A 100 -3.15 10.43 -1.88
N HIS A 101 -4.16 9.78 -1.30
CA HIS A 101 -5.56 10.16 -1.50
C HIS A 101 -5.84 11.61 -1.10
N PHE A 102 -5.39 12.03 0.09
CA PHE A 102 -5.57 13.42 0.55
C PHE A 102 -4.82 14.44 -0.31
N ARG A 103 -3.67 14.06 -0.87
CA ARG A 103 -2.91 14.89 -1.81
C ARG A 103 -3.65 15.09 -3.13
N LEU A 104 -4.15 14.00 -3.73
CA LEU A 104 -4.84 14.03 -5.02
C LEU A 104 -6.24 14.65 -4.93
N TYR A 105 -6.88 14.60 -3.77
CA TYR A 105 -8.21 15.15 -3.54
C TYR A 105 -8.28 16.05 -2.30
N PRO A 106 -7.62 17.24 -2.30
CA PRO A 106 -7.62 18.14 -1.14
C PRO A 106 -9.01 18.66 -0.77
N SER A 107 -9.93 18.70 -1.75
CA SER A 107 -11.33 19.09 -1.56
C SER A 107 -12.19 18.03 -0.86
N ALA A 108 -11.79 16.75 -0.85
CA ALA A 108 -12.48 15.70 -0.11
C ALA A 108 -12.44 15.96 1.41
N TYR A 109 -11.36 16.61 1.89
CA TYR A 109 -11.27 17.10 3.27
C TYR A 109 -12.23 18.27 3.55
N ARG A 110 -12.51 19.11 2.55
CA ARG A 110 -13.47 20.23 2.68
C ARG A 110 -14.91 19.74 2.75
N LEU A 111 -15.31 18.74 1.96
CA LEU A 111 -16.69 18.21 1.94
C LEU A 111 -17.08 17.46 3.22
N GLN A 112 -16.14 16.81 3.91
CA GLN A 112 -16.40 16.22 5.23
C GLN A 112 -16.62 17.26 6.33
N ASN A 113 -16.06 18.47 6.19
CA ASN A 113 -16.18 19.56 7.17
C ASN A 113 -17.28 20.59 6.82
N SER A 114 -17.76 20.65 5.58
CA SER A 114 -18.89 21.52 5.19
C SER A 114 -20.26 20.92 5.51
N ASN A 115 -20.34 19.61 5.80
CA ASN A 115 -21.57 18.95 6.26
C ASN A 115 -21.71 18.93 7.81
N LYS A 116 -20.87 19.69 8.52
CA LYS A 116 -20.93 19.89 9.98
C LYS A 116 -21.18 21.35 10.38
N MET A 117 -21.53 22.21 9.42
CA MET A 117 -21.91 23.61 9.63
C MET A 117 -23.31 23.83 9.06
#